data_AF-A0A1B9KXJ6-F1
#
_entry.id   AF-A0A1B9KXJ6-F1
#
_cell.length_a   1.000
_cell.length_b   1.000
_cell.length_c   1.000
_cell.angle_alpha   90.00
_cell.angle_beta   90.00
_cell.angle_gamma   90.00
#
_symmetry.space_group_name_H-M   'P 1'
#
loop_
_entity.id
_entity.type
_entity.pdbx_description
1 polymer ?
#
loop_
_entity_poly.entity_id
_entity_poly.type
_entity_poly.pdbx_seq_one_letter_code
_entity_poly.pdbx_strand_id
1 'polypeptide(L)'
;MEFQIKNSTIITKQKTECLVISIDSGKSQSDFVKGIDKSTNGLVSELIKSGDISGELGQTTLLYPNSNSLKQKILFVGCGKAKAFDLTQAKKAIQAVIKELLAKKIKNIAWDLFAFNEVNSLEIAKQLPQIVSDITYRFDEFKTTKTPVPSLTNVTLLTHDKKALSALNDNLLQGQIIANAIATTKTIANMPSNVCNAKYLAEQGKQLGKLHSSLKVTCLGENELAKLKMNAYLAVGRGSQNESIMTVMEYQGAKDKKAQPYVLVGKGLTFDSGGISIKPSAGMDEMKYDMCGAATVYGVMQAVAELKLPINVIGIMAGCENMPDGNSYRPGDILTTMSGTTVEVINTDAEGRLVLCDALTYVERYNPKTVIDIATLTGACIVALGHHYTGVMGNNDKLIAQLVASSNKAGDKAWALPIDSEFQEQIKSTCADIVNAGGRDGGTITAACFLSRFTEKYQWAHLDIAGTAWKSGGQKGATGRPVAMLIQYLQDQ
;
A
#
# COMPACT_ATOMS: atom_id res chain seq x y z
N MET A 1 13.52 8.33 9.97
CA MET A 1 14.86 7.88 9.52
C MET A 1 15.29 8.80 8.40
N GLU A 2 16.55 9.23 8.37
CA GLU A 2 17.10 10.10 7.34
C GLU A 2 17.83 9.29 6.28
N PHE A 3 17.55 9.58 5.01
CA PHE A 3 18.27 9.01 3.88
C PHE A 3 18.98 10.13 3.12
N GLN A 4 20.22 9.89 2.72
CA GLN A 4 20.98 10.84 1.90
C GLN A 4 21.85 10.12 0.88
N ILE A 5 22.15 10.81 -0.23
CA ILE A 5 23.03 10.29 -1.28
C ILE A 5 24.22 11.22 -1.39
N LYS A 6 25.43 10.66 -1.35
CA LYS A 6 26.67 11.42 -1.48
C LYS A 6 27.46 10.95 -2.69
N ASN A 7 27.98 11.91 -3.45
CA ASN A 7 29.01 11.61 -4.42
C ASN A 7 30.34 11.39 -3.70
N SER A 8 30.85 10.16 -3.70
CA SER A 8 32.13 9.83 -3.09
C SER A 8 32.76 8.61 -3.73
N THR A 9 34.08 8.66 -3.91
CA THR A 9 34.89 7.52 -4.37
C THR A 9 35.64 6.84 -3.23
N ILE A 10 35.57 7.37 -2.00
CA ILE A 10 36.34 6.88 -0.85
C ILE A 10 35.40 6.62 0.33
N ILE A 11 35.03 5.36 0.51
CA ILE A 11 34.12 4.92 1.58
C ILE A 11 34.76 5.00 2.97
N THR A 12 36.07 4.80 3.08
CA THR A 12 36.81 4.80 4.37
C THR A 12 36.83 6.17 5.05
N LYS A 13 36.61 7.26 4.30
CA LYS A 13 36.54 8.63 4.83
C LYS A 13 35.16 9.03 5.33
N GLN A 14 34.14 8.17 5.20
CA GLN A 14 32.79 8.49 5.67
C GLN A 14 32.73 8.51 7.19
N LYS A 15 32.27 9.63 7.77
CA LYS A 15 32.07 9.78 9.22
C LYS A 15 30.76 9.09 9.61
N THR A 16 30.85 7.79 9.89
CA THR A 16 29.70 6.93 10.21
C THR A 16 30.13 5.81 11.15
N GLU A 17 29.19 5.14 11.80
CA GLU A 17 29.46 4.03 12.73
C GLU A 17 29.81 2.74 11.98
N CYS A 18 29.16 2.47 10.85
CA CYS A 18 29.38 1.27 10.06
C CYS A 18 29.46 1.58 8.55
N LEU A 19 30.42 0.98 7.86
CA LEU A 19 30.49 0.94 6.41
C LEU A 19 29.83 -0.34 5.92
N VAL A 20 28.88 -0.23 5.01
CA VAL A 20 28.26 -1.40 4.37
C VAL A 20 28.88 -1.58 2.99
N ILE A 21 29.43 -2.76 2.74
CA ILE A 21 30.19 -3.09 1.52
C ILE A 21 29.51 -4.24 0.79
N SER A 22 29.22 -4.02 -0.48
CA SER A 22 28.54 -5.00 -1.34
C SER A 22 29.56 -5.95 -1.97
N ILE A 23 29.35 -7.26 -1.79
CA ILE A 23 30.26 -8.32 -2.27
C ILE A 23 29.67 -9.01 -3.49
N ASP A 24 30.47 -9.08 -4.57
CA ASP A 24 30.16 -9.91 -5.73
C ASP A 24 30.61 -11.35 -5.47
N SER A 25 29.77 -12.32 -5.82
CA SER A 25 30.14 -13.75 -5.87
C SER A 25 31.15 -14.09 -6.99
N GLY A 26 31.42 -13.16 -7.90
CA GLY A 26 32.40 -13.27 -8.98
C GLY A 26 33.86 -13.10 -8.52
N LYS A 27 34.78 -13.26 -9.48
CA LYS A 27 36.24 -13.21 -9.22
C LYS A 27 36.80 -11.79 -9.04
N SER A 28 36.08 -10.76 -9.45
CA SER A 28 36.56 -9.37 -9.42
C SER A 28 35.72 -8.56 -8.44
N GLN A 29 36.35 -8.09 -7.37
CA GLN A 29 35.71 -7.25 -6.35
C GLN A 29 35.78 -5.76 -6.72
N SER A 30 34.85 -4.97 -6.17
CA SER A 30 34.76 -3.53 -6.40
C SER A 30 35.97 -2.76 -5.85
N ASP A 31 36.18 -1.53 -6.30
CA ASP A 31 37.26 -0.68 -5.79
C ASP A 31 37.07 -0.30 -4.32
N PHE A 32 35.83 -0.30 -3.83
CA PHE A 32 35.54 -0.16 -2.41
C PHE A 32 36.05 -1.35 -1.59
N VAL A 33 35.82 -2.59 -2.05
CA VAL A 33 36.35 -3.80 -1.39
C VAL A 33 37.88 -3.74 -1.35
N LYS A 34 38.54 -3.40 -2.48
CA LYS A 34 40.00 -3.28 -2.53
C LYS A 34 40.53 -2.19 -1.58
N GLY A 35 39.84 -1.05 -1.50
CA GLY A 35 40.22 0.04 -0.60
C GLY A 35 40.11 -0.34 0.87
N ILE A 36 39.06 -1.08 1.24
CA ILE A 36 38.88 -1.64 2.58
C ILE A 36 39.95 -2.69 2.87
N ASP A 37 40.18 -3.63 1.94
CA ASP A 37 41.16 -4.71 2.10
C ASP A 37 42.59 -4.18 2.34
N LYS A 38 42.98 -3.13 1.60
CA LYS A 38 44.24 -2.41 1.82
C LYS A 38 44.30 -1.79 3.22
N SER A 39 43.18 -1.28 3.73
CA SER A 39 43.10 -0.65 5.06
C SER A 39 43.12 -1.69 6.19
N THR A 40 42.79 -2.95 5.87
CA THR A 40 42.81 -4.10 6.77
C THR A 40 43.98 -5.06 6.50
N ASN A 41 45.02 -4.62 5.77
CA ASN A 41 46.22 -5.40 5.46
C ASN A 41 45.95 -6.78 4.82
N GLY A 42 44.97 -6.90 3.93
CA GLY A 42 44.68 -8.14 3.20
C GLY A 42 43.69 -9.10 3.89
N LEU A 43 43.25 -8.80 5.11
CA LEU A 43 42.31 -9.64 5.86
C LEU A 43 41.01 -9.92 5.11
N VAL A 44 40.47 -8.94 4.37
CA VAL A 44 39.20 -9.11 3.64
C VAL A 44 39.39 -10.11 2.51
N SER A 45 40.50 -10.03 1.78
CA SER A 45 40.84 -11.01 0.76
C SER A 45 41.03 -12.42 1.33
N GLU A 46 41.60 -12.56 2.54
CA GLU A 46 41.72 -13.85 3.23
C GLU A 46 40.34 -14.41 3.61
N LEU A 47 39.47 -13.59 4.18
CA LEU A 47 38.12 -13.98 4.60
C LEU A 47 37.19 -14.31 3.42
N ILE A 48 37.38 -13.65 2.26
CA ILE A 48 36.69 -14.03 1.03
C ILE A 48 37.18 -15.40 0.54
N LYS A 49 38.49 -15.68 0.62
CA LYS A 49 39.06 -16.97 0.20
C LYS A 49 38.66 -18.12 1.13
N SER A 50 38.54 -17.88 2.43
CA SER A 50 38.07 -18.87 3.40
C SER A 50 36.56 -19.12 3.32
N GLY A 51 35.79 -18.19 2.73
CA GLY A 51 34.34 -18.24 2.63
C GLY A 51 33.59 -17.55 3.78
N ASP A 52 34.32 -16.97 4.75
CA ASP A 52 33.74 -16.22 5.87
C ASP A 52 33.06 -14.91 5.41
N ILE A 53 33.56 -14.30 4.33
CA ILE A 53 32.85 -13.26 3.57
C ILE A 53 32.35 -13.88 2.28
N SER A 54 31.04 -14.06 2.21
CA SER A 54 30.38 -14.68 1.07
C SER A 54 29.71 -13.66 0.17
N GLY A 55 29.80 -13.91 -1.15
CA GLY A 55 29.03 -13.19 -2.15
C GLY A 55 27.62 -13.75 -2.36
N GLU A 56 27.21 -14.80 -1.63
CA GLU A 56 25.86 -15.35 -1.72
C GLU A 56 24.81 -14.34 -1.27
N LEU A 57 23.71 -14.27 -2.03
CA LEU A 57 22.71 -13.22 -1.89
C LEU A 57 22.13 -13.16 -0.46
N GLY A 58 22.31 -12.01 0.20
CA GLY A 58 21.78 -11.73 1.53
C GLY A 58 22.58 -12.30 2.69
N GLN A 59 23.70 -12.99 2.45
CA GLN A 59 24.63 -13.34 3.53
C GLN A 59 25.36 -12.10 4.00
N THR A 60 25.51 -11.96 5.32
CA THR A 60 26.11 -10.77 5.93
C THR A 60 27.21 -11.16 6.91
N THR A 61 28.34 -10.45 6.84
CA THR A 61 29.48 -10.66 7.75
C THR A 61 29.89 -9.32 8.35
N LEU A 62 29.85 -9.21 9.68
CA LEU A 62 30.25 -7.99 10.38
C LEU A 62 31.66 -8.13 10.94
N LEU A 63 32.54 -7.22 10.51
CA LEU A 63 33.90 -7.11 11.02
C LEU A 63 34.08 -5.90 11.93
N TYR A 64 34.93 -6.08 12.93
CA TYR A 64 35.41 -5.06 13.84
C TYR A 64 36.90 -4.85 13.55
N PRO A 65 37.26 -3.91 12.65
CA PRO A 65 38.65 -3.73 12.29
C PRO A 65 39.45 -3.29 13.50
N ASN A 66 40.50 -4.04 13.83
CA ASN A 66 41.47 -3.68 14.86
C ASN A 66 42.63 -2.89 14.24
N SER A 67 42.31 -1.74 13.63
CA SER A 67 43.31 -0.88 12.96
C SER A 67 43.17 0.57 13.39
N ASN A 68 44.29 1.28 13.53
CA ASN A 68 44.27 2.71 13.85
C ASN A 68 43.71 3.57 12.70
N SER A 69 43.74 3.06 11.46
CA SER A 69 43.35 3.75 10.22
C SER A 69 41.85 3.68 9.93
N LEU A 70 41.15 2.64 10.40
CA LEU A 70 39.72 2.43 10.15
C LEU A 70 39.00 2.13 11.46
N LYS A 71 38.21 3.10 11.94
CA LYS A 71 37.52 3.04 13.24
C LYS A 71 36.07 2.59 13.14
N GLN A 72 35.52 2.54 11.93
CA GLN A 72 34.15 2.11 11.66
C GLN A 72 34.03 0.58 11.70
N LYS A 73 32.86 0.07 12.10
CA LYS A 73 32.50 -1.33 11.83
C LYS A 73 32.37 -1.53 10.31
N ILE A 74 32.55 -2.75 9.82
CA ILE A 74 32.39 -3.06 8.39
C ILE A 74 31.41 -4.21 8.24
N LEU A 75 30.27 -3.94 7.62
CA LEU A 75 29.27 -4.94 7.30
C LEU A 75 29.39 -5.31 5.83
N PHE A 76 29.78 -6.54 5.53
CA PHE A 76 29.73 -7.08 4.18
C PHE A 76 28.34 -7.66 3.91
N VAL A 77 27.83 -7.48 2.69
CA VAL A 77 26.62 -8.13 2.22
C VAL A 77 26.87 -8.77 0.86
N GLY A 78 26.56 -10.06 0.75
CA GLY A 78 26.61 -10.77 -0.52
C GLY A 78 25.45 -10.35 -1.43
N CYS A 79 25.78 -9.96 -2.66
CA CYS A 79 24.82 -9.48 -3.65
C CYS A 79 24.62 -10.46 -4.81
N GLY A 80 25.16 -11.68 -4.74
CA GLY A 80 25.14 -12.62 -5.85
C GLY A 80 26.08 -12.16 -6.98
N LYS A 81 25.73 -12.48 -8.23
CA LYS A 81 26.52 -12.08 -9.42
C LYS A 81 26.09 -10.69 -9.86
N ALA A 82 27.00 -9.73 -10.00
CA ALA A 82 26.65 -8.36 -10.38
C ALA A 82 25.80 -8.27 -11.67
N LYS A 83 26.11 -9.10 -12.68
CA LYS A 83 25.36 -9.14 -13.95
C LYS A 83 23.89 -9.59 -13.82
N ALA A 84 23.54 -10.29 -12.74
CA ALA A 84 22.19 -10.79 -12.48
C ALA A 84 21.46 -9.98 -11.39
N PHE A 85 22.07 -8.91 -10.89
CA PHE A 85 21.52 -8.11 -9.79
C PHE A 85 20.32 -7.29 -10.25
N ASP A 86 19.12 -7.81 -9.98
CA ASP A 86 17.86 -7.13 -10.25
C ASP A 86 17.27 -6.50 -8.96
N LEU A 87 16.09 -5.89 -9.09
CA LEU A 87 15.38 -5.27 -7.97
C LEU A 87 14.93 -6.28 -6.90
N THR A 88 14.66 -7.53 -7.29
CA THR A 88 14.31 -8.60 -6.35
C THR A 88 15.51 -8.96 -5.48
N GLN A 89 16.70 -9.04 -6.07
CA GLN A 89 17.95 -9.28 -5.35
C GLN A 89 18.33 -8.07 -4.49
N ALA A 90 18.18 -6.84 -5.02
CA ALA A 90 18.38 -5.62 -4.25
C ALA A 90 17.49 -5.58 -2.99
N LYS A 91 16.21 -5.92 -3.12
CA LYS A 91 15.28 -6.00 -1.99
C LYS A 91 15.76 -6.99 -0.92
N LYS A 92 16.22 -8.18 -1.30
CA LYS A 92 16.76 -9.19 -0.37
C LYS A 92 18.02 -8.70 0.34
N ALA A 93 18.96 -8.09 -0.39
CA ALA A 93 20.18 -7.54 0.18
C ALA A 93 19.88 -6.39 1.18
N ILE A 94 18.98 -5.47 0.82
CA ILE A 94 18.50 -4.41 1.72
C ILE A 94 17.87 -5.01 2.98
N GLN A 95 16.98 -5.99 2.84
CA GLN A 95 16.36 -6.63 4.00
C GLN A 95 17.38 -7.28 4.94
N ALA A 96 18.39 -7.96 4.40
CA ALA A 96 19.45 -8.57 5.19
C ALA A 96 20.28 -7.51 5.95
N VAL A 97 20.75 -6.49 5.25
CA VAL A 97 21.53 -5.38 5.84
C VAL A 97 20.76 -4.70 6.95
N ILE A 98 19.52 -4.27 6.70
CA ILE A 98 18.75 -3.53 7.71
C ILE A 98 18.48 -4.38 8.94
N LYS A 99 18.15 -5.67 8.79
CA LYS A 99 17.95 -6.57 9.94
C LYS A 99 19.22 -6.71 10.78
N GLU A 100 20.37 -6.90 10.15
CA GLU A 100 21.65 -7.01 10.85
C GLU A 100 22.01 -5.71 11.59
N LEU A 101 21.82 -4.56 10.95
CA LEU A 101 22.08 -3.26 11.57
C LEU A 101 21.23 -3.01 12.82
N LEU A 102 19.95 -3.40 12.77
CA LEU A 102 19.04 -3.30 13.91
C LEU A 102 19.43 -4.25 15.05
N ALA A 103 19.78 -5.50 14.73
CA ALA A 103 20.23 -6.48 15.72
C ALA A 103 21.49 -6.01 16.46
N LYS A 104 22.40 -5.33 15.75
CA LYS A 104 23.66 -4.81 16.28
C LYS A 104 23.57 -3.38 16.83
N LYS A 105 22.36 -2.80 16.85
CA LYS A 105 22.07 -1.46 17.34
C LYS A 105 22.90 -0.35 16.67
N ILE A 106 23.23 -0.52 15.40
CA ILE A 106 24.01 0.46 14.62
C ILE A 106 23.12 1.67 14.30
N LYS A 107 23.65 2.88 14.44
CA LYS A 107 22.89 4.13 14.29
C LYS A 107 22.99 4.76 12.92
N ASN A 108 24.17 4.78 12.32
CA ASN A 108 24.37 5.43 11.04
C ASN A 108 25.34 4.65 10.14
N ILE A 109 25.01 4.60 8.85
CA ILE A 109 25.77 3.86 7.85
C ILE A 109 26.15 4.69 6.63
N ALA A 110 27.21 4.26 5.95
CA ALA A 110 27.49 4.58 4.55
C ALA A 110 27.60 3.30 3.72
N TRP A 111 26.89 3.23 2.60
CA TRP A 111 26.74 2.02 1.78
C TRP A 111 27.05 2.28 0.31
N ASP A 112 27.85 1.41 -0.30
CA ASP A 112 28.26 1.42 -1.70
C ASP A 112 27.25 0.81 -2.71
N LEU A 113 26.00 0.55 -2.31
CA LEU A 113 25.02 -0.19 -3.12
C LEU A 113 24.87 0.31 -4.57
N PHE A 114 24.88 1.62 -4.81
CA PHE A 114 24.74 2.16 -6.17
C PHE A 114 25.98 1.93 -7.03
N ALA A 115 27.16 1.87 -6.44
CA ALA A 115 28.38 1.53 -7.18
C ALA A 115 28.42 0.04 -7.55
N PHE A 116 27.67 -0.82 -6.83
CA PHE A 116 27.52 -2.23 -7.19
C PHE A 116 26.59 -2.41 -8.40
N ASN A 117 25.52 -1.62 -8.50
CA ASN A 117 24.60 -1.65 -9.65
C ASN A 117 24.12 -0.24 -10.04
N GLU A 118 24.83 0.35 -11.00
CA GLU A 118 24.49 1.67 -11.53
C GLU A 118 23.21 1.65 -12.37
N VAL A 119 22.93 0.55 -13.09
CA VAL A 119 21.78 0.40 -14.00
C VAL A 119 20.44 0.56 -13.27
N ASN A 120 20.31 -0.04 -12.08
CA ASN A 120 19.08 -0.02 -11.29
C ASN A 120 19.10 1.03 -10.17
N SER A 121 20.11 1.90 -10.13
CA SER A 121 20.37 2.80 -9.00
C SER A 121 19.20 3.74 -8.68
N LEU A 122 18.50 4.26 -9.70
CA LEU A 122 17.32 5.12 -9.51
C LEU A 122 16.17 4.38 -8.81
N GLU A 123 15.85 3.18 -9.27
CA GLU A 123 14.74 2.40 -8.71
C GLU A 123 15.10 1.84 -7.32
N ILE A 124 16.37 1.48 -7.10
CA ILE A 124 16.87 1.14 -5.75
C ILE A 124 16.74 2.35 -4.81
N ALA A 125 17.06 3.56 -5.26
CA ALA A 125 16.89 4.78 -4.46
C ALA A 125 15.42 4.99 -4.07
N LYS A 126 14.49 4.71 -4.98
CA LYS A 126 13.04 4.77 -4.74
C LYS A 126 12.53 3.68 -3.79
N GLN A 127 13.03 2.44 -3.90
CA GLN A 127 12.55 1.30 -3.10
C GLN A 127 13.15 1.23 -1.70
N LEU A 128 14.39 1.72 -1.50
CA LEU A 128 15.10 1.60 -0.23
C LEU A 128 14.29 2.16 0.95
N PRO A 129 13.75 3.40 0.93
CA PRO A 129 12.98 3.92 2.05
C PRO A 129 11.74 3.07 2.36
N GLN A 130 11.10 2.50 1.34
CA GLN A 130 9.91 1.66 1.49
C GLN A 130 10.25 0.35 2.20
N ILE A 131 11.33 -0.33 1.80
CA ILE A 131 11.78 -1.57 2.43
C ILE A 131 12.20 -1.32 3.88
N VAL A 132 12.95 -0.24 4.11
CA VAL A 132 13.42 0.13 5.45
C VAL A 132 12.24 0.50 6.35
N SER A 133 11.28 1.27 5.84
CA SER A 133 10.05 1.61 6.55
C SER A 133 9.25 0.36 6.91
N ASP A 134 9.09 -0.60 5.99
CA ASP A 134 8.35 -1.84 6.28
C ASP A 134 9.00 -2.67 7.40
N ILE A 135 10.34 -2.78 7.42
CA ILE A 135 11.08 -3.50 8.47
C ILE A 135 11.01 -2.76 9.81
N THR A 136 11.06 -1.44 9.78
CA THR A 136 11.11 -0.60 11.00
C THR A 136 9.75 -0.13 11.48
N TYR A 137 8.69 -0.39 10.72
CA TYR A 137 7.32 -0.06 11.06
C TYR A 137 6.94 -0.73 12.37
N ARG A 138 6.35 0.07 13.27
CA ARG A 138 5.84 -0.41 14.54
C ARG A 138 4.47 0.17 14.80
N PHE A 139 3.60 -0.65 15.37
CA PHE A 139 2.32 -0.25 15.88
C PHE A 139 2.22 -0.67 17.34
N ASP A 140 2.63 0.23 18.23
CA ASP A 140 2.68 0.01 19.67
C ASP A 140 1.92 1.08 20.46
N GLU A 141 1.07 1.86 19.80
CA GLU A 141 0.28 2.95 20.40
C GLU A 141 -0.56 2.47 21.58
N PHE A 142 -1.14 1.28 21.48
CA PHE A 142 -1.96 0.66 22.53
C PHE A 142 -1.18 -0.24 23.51
N LYS A 143 0.15 -0.40 23.35
CA LYS A 143 0.97 -1.14 24.31
C LYS A 143 1.39 -0.24 25.46
N THR A 144 1.32 -0.72 26.70
CA THR A 144 1.87 -0.02 27.88
C THR A 144 3.40 -0.02 27.83
N THR A 145 4.00 -1.17 27.54
CA THR A 145 5.44 -1.29 27.24
C THR A 145 5.68 -1.10 25.75
N LYS A 146 6.26 0.05 25.39
CA LYS A 146 6.58 0.39 24.00
C LYS A 146 7.71 -0.47 23.45
N THR A 147 7.67 -0.72 22.15
CA THR A 147 8.77 -1.41 21.45
C THR A 147 9.95 -0.44 21.37
N PRO A 148 11.19 -0.89 21.62
CA PRO A 148 12.35 -0.02 21.48
C PRO A 148 12.39 0.63 20.10
N VAL A 149 12.64 1.93 20.06
CA VAL A 149 12.79 2.66 18.80
C VAL A 149 13.99 2.07 18.05
N PRO A 150 13.86 1.79 16.73
CA PRO A 150 14.98 1.35 15.90
C PRO A 150 16.21 2.24 16.09
N SER A 151 17.39 1.63 16.30
CA SER A 151 18.63 2.37 16.51
C SER A 151 19.10 3.12 15.28
N LEU A 152 18.80 2.57 14.09
CA LEU A 152 19.22 3.11 12.81
C LEU A 152 18.48 4.42 12.54
N THR A 153 19.22 5.52 12.47
CA THR A 153 18.69 6.86 12.24
C THR A 153 19.07 7.40 10.87
N ASN A 154 20.23 7.01 10.32
CA ASN A 154 20.77 7.59 9.08
C ASN A 154 21.31 6.51 8.13
N VAL A 155 20.86 6.56 6.87
CA VAL A 155 21.40 5.73 5.78
C VAL A 155 21.98 6.64 4.70
N THR A 156 23.29 6.52 4.48
CA THR A 156 23.99 7.25 3.41
C THR A 156 24.31 6.29 2.27
N LEU A 157 23.84 6.56 1.07
CA LEU A 157 24.21 5.82 -0.13
C LEU A 157 25.31 6.57 -0.88
N LEU A 158 26.29 5.84 -1.40
CA LEU A 158 27.39 6.41 -2.16
C LEU A 158 27.21 6.14 -3.65
N THR A 159 27.41 7.17 -4.46
CA THR A 159 27.48 7.07 -5.92
C THR A 159 28.78 7.68 -6.44
N HIS A 160 29.35 7.11 -7.49
CA HIS A 160 30.50 7.70 -8.20
C HIS A 160 30.05 8.70 -9.27
N ASP A 161 28.82 8.55 -9.78
CA ASP A 161 28.29 9.41 -10.82
C ASP A 161 27.70 10.70 -10.22
N LYS A 162 28.47 11.78 -10.33
CA LYS A 162 28.03 13.13 -9.93
C LYS A 162 26.85 13.62 -10.77
N LYS A 163 26.72 13.18 -12.03
CA LYS A 163 25.63 13.59 -12.92
C LYS A 163 24.29 12.95 -12.52
N ALA A 164 24.32 11.69 -12.07
CA ALA A 164 23.13 11.00 -11.57
C ALA A 164 22.60 11.54 -10.22
N LEU A 165 23.39 12.33 -9.49
CA LEU A 165 23.07 12.73 -8.10
C LEU A 165 21.71 13.43 -7.97
N SER A 166 21.31 14.29 -8.92
CA SER A 166 20.00 14.95 -8.88
C SER A 166 18.86 13.94 -8.99
N ALA A 167 18.88 13.13 -10.06
CA ALA A 167 17.85 12.12 -10.32
C ALA A 167 17.76 11.07 -9.19
N LEU A 168 18.88 10.70 -8.59
CA LEU A 168 18.94 9.81 -7.44
C LEU A 168 18.26 10.43 -6.20
N ASN A 169 18.49 11.71 -5.91
CA ASN A 169 17.83 12.40 -4.79
C ASN A 169 16.33 12.55 -5.04
N ASP A 170 15.91 12.84 -6.28
CA ASP A 170 14.50 12.93 -6.65
C ASP A 170 13.79 11.58 -6.43
N ASN A 171 14.39 10.48 -6.88
CA ASN A 171 13.84 9.13 -6.66
C ASN A 171 13.82 8.72 -5.18
N LEU A 172 14.87 9.09 -4.42
CA LEU A 172 14.92 8.85 -2.99
C LEU A 172 13.80 9.60 -2.24
N LEU A 173 13.54 10.85 -2.61
CA LEU A 173 12.45 11.64 -2.05
C LEU A 173 11.09 11.01 -2.37
N GLN A 174 10.87 10.60 -3.63
CA GLN A 174 9.66 9.87 -4.01
C GLN A 174 9.49 8.60 -3.18
N GLY A 175 10.57 7.83 -2.99
CA GLY A 175 10.58 6.63 -2.17
C GLY A 175 10.18 6.89 -0.72
N GLN A 176 10.67 7.99 -0.12
CA GLN A 176 10.29 8.39 1.24
C GLN A 176 8.81 8.76 1.34
N ILE A 177 8.29 9.52 0.38
CA ILE A 177 6.86 9.89 0.34
C ILE A 177 5.97 8.64 0.26
N ILE A 178 6.31 7.70 -0.64
CA ILE A 178 5.58 6.43 -0.78
C ILE A 178 5.67 5.60 0.52
N ALA A 179 6.86 5.53 1.13
CA ALA A 179 7.07 4.79 2.37
C ALA A 179 6.23 5.37 3.53
N ASN A 180 6.12 6.69 3.62
CA ASN A 180 5.31 7.38 4.62
C ASN A 180 3.82 7.13 4.38
N ALA A 181 3.35 7.24 3.13
CA ALA A 181 1.96 6.94 2.77
C ALA A 181 1.55 5.50 3.12
N ILE A 182 2.41 4.51 2.83
CA ILE A 182 2.20 3.12 3.22
C ILE A 182 2.15 2.99 4.74
N ALA A 183 3.09 3.60 5.46
CA ALA A 183 3.13 3.55 6.92
C ALA A 183 1.87 4.17 7.56
N THR A 184 1.41 5.32 7.06
CA THR A 184 0.17 5.94 7.54
C THR A 184 -1.04 5.06 7.26
N THR A 185 -1.12 4.47 6.06
CA THR A 185 -2.16 3.51 5.70
C THR A 185 -2.20 2.33 6.68
N LYS A 186 -1.03 1.74 6.98
CA LYS A 186 -0.90 0.65 7.96
C LYS A 186 -1.35 1.12 9.34
N THR A 187 -1.00 2.32 9.76
CA THR A 187 -1.38 2.86 11.08
C THR A 187 -2.89 3.02 11.20
N ILE A 188 -3.55 3.67 10.23
CA ILE A 188 -5.01 3.83 10.23
C ILE A 188 -5.68 2.44 10.25
N ALA A 189 -5.25 1.52 9.40
CA ALA A 189 -5.84 0.18 9.33
C ALA A 189 -5.57 -0.70 10.55
N ASN A 190 -4.48 -0.47 11.29
CA ASN A 190 -4.16 -1.21 12.51
C ASN A 190 -4.93 -0.71 13.74
N MET A 191 -5.48 0.50 13.69
CA MET A 191 -6.33 1.02 14.76
C MET A 191 -7.50 0.06 15.04
N PRO A 192 -7.85 -0.16 16.32
CA PRO A 192 -8.98 -1.00 16.66
C PRO A 192 -10.30 -0.27 16.36
N SER A 193 -11.36 -1.00 16.03
CA SER A 193 -12.64 -0.42 15.59
C SER A 193 -13.33 0.46 16.64
N ASN A 194 -13.05 0.26 17.94
CA ASN A 194 -13.52 1.15 19.00
C ASN A 194 -12.85 2.54 18.98
N VAL A 195 -11.79 2.72 18.20
CA VAL A 195 -11.11 4.00 17.96
C VAL A 195 -11.32 4.45 16.51
N CYS A 196 -11.03 3.57 15.55
CA CYS A 196 -11.18 3.84 14.13
C CYS A 196 -12.59 3.48 13.67
N ASN A 197 -13.55 4.38 13.87
CA ASN A 197 -14.88 4.35 13.25
C ASN A 197 -14.96 5.34 12.07
N ALA A 198 -16.12 5.45 11.40
CA ALA A 198 -16.28 6.35 10.26
C ALA A 198 -15.99 7.83 10.61
N LYS A 199 -16.29 8.26 11.84
CA LYS A 199 -15.94 9.60 12.34
C LYS A 199 -14.43 9.79 12.44
N TYR A 200 -13.70 8.80 12.95
CA TYR A 200 -12.24 8.84 12.96
C TYR A 200 -11.66 8.96 11.53
N LEU A 201 -12.17 8.18 10.56
CA LEU A 201 -11.74 8.31 9.16
C LEU A 201 -11.99 9.72 8.60
N ALA A 202 -13.15 10.31 8.92
CA ALA A 202 -13.47 11.68 8.54
C ALA A 202 -12.54 12.72 9.20
N GLU A 203 -12.18 12.52 10.46
CA GLU A 203 -11.21 13.35 11.17
C GLU A 203 -9.81 13.24 10.59
N GLN A 204 -9.37 12.03 10.21
CA GLN A 204 -8.10 11.83 9.49
C GLN A 204 -8.12 12.59 8.17
N GLY A 205 -9.18 12.46 7.36
CA GLY A 205 -9.32 13.23 6.12
C GLY A 205 -9.23 14.73 6.35
N LYS A 206 -9.93 15.28 7.36
CA LYS A 206 -9.85 16.70 7.73
C LYS A 206 -8.44 17.11 8.15
N GLN A 207 -7.72 16.28 8.90
CA GLN A 207 -6.33 16.54 9.28
C GLN A 207 -5.42 16.60 8.06
N LEU A 208 -5.58 15.66 7.11
CA LEU A 208 -4.82 15.67 5.86
C LEU A 208 -5.06 16.95 5.05
N GLY A 209 -6.32 17.41 4.95
CA GLY A 209 -6.67 18.68 4.32
C GLY A 209 -6.05 19.92 5.00
N LYS A 210 -5.84 19.88 6.33
CA LYS A 210 -5.12 20.95 7.05
C LYS A 210 -3.61 20.92 6.78
N LEU A 211 -3.03 19.72 6.64
CA LEU A 211 -1.60 19.55 6.35
C LEU A 211 -1.25 19.95 4.92
N HIS A 212 -2.17 19.76 3.97
CA HIS A 212 -1.95 20.06 2.56
C HIS A 212 -3.06 20.96 2.02
N SER A 213 -2.76 22.25 1.86
CA SER A 213 -3.70 23.25 1.32
C SER A 213 -4.15 22.97 -0.12
N SER A 214 -3.49 22.05 -0.84
CA SER A 214 -3.91 21.55 -2.15
C SER A 214 -5.07 20.55 -2.09
N LEU A 215 -5.50 20.14 -0.90
CA LEU A 215 -6.62 19.23 -0.67
C LEU A 215 -7.82 19.98 -0.09
N LYS A 216 -8.95 19.90 -0.77
CA LYS A 216 -10.25 20.28 -0.21
C LYS A 216 -10.96 19.04 0.31
N VAL A 217 -11.41 19.07 1.56
CA VAL A 217 -12.04 17.91 2.21
C VAL A 217 -13.46 18.24 2.64
N THR A 218 -14.39 17.37 2.24
CA THR A 218 -15.82 17.45 2.60
C THR A 218 -16.23 16.13 3.25
N CYS A 219 -16.98 16.17 4.35
CA CYS A 219 -17.53 14.97 4.99
C CYS A 219 -19.05 15.05 4.93
N LEU A 220 -19.69 13.99 4.46
CA LEU A 220 -21.14 13.86 4.32
C LEU A 220 -21.62 12.84 5.36
N GLY A 221 -22.42 13.28 6.32
CA GLY A 221 -23.06 12.42 7.32
C GLY A 221 -24.37 11.84 6.81
N GLU A 222 -25.09 11.13 7.67
CA GLU A 222 -26.30 10.38 7.27
C GLU A 222 -27.39 11.29 6.70
N ASN A 223 -27.53 12.50 7.23
CA ASN A 223 -28.48 13.49 6.71
C ASN A 223 -28.18 13.92 5.27
N GLU A 224 -26.90 14.12 4.94
CA GLU A 224 -26.47 14.44 3.58
C GLU A 224 -26.61 13.23 2.66
N LEU A 225 -26.23 12.03 3.12
CA LEU A 225 -26.39 10.78 2.37
C LEU A 225 -27.88 10.50 2.05
N ALA A 226 -28.78 10.77 2.99
CA ALA A 226 -30.23 10.62 2.78
C ALA A 226 -30.78 11.59 1.74
N LYS A 227 -30.34 12.86 1.75
CA LYS A 227 -30.69 13.84 0.71
C LYS A 227 -30.20 13.42 -0.67
N LEU A 228 -29.10 12.69 -0.74
CA LEU A 228 -28.55 12.10 -1.96
C LEU A 228 -29.20 10.77 -2.34
N LYS A 229 -30.16 10.26 -1.54
CA LYS A 229 -30.83 8.96 -1.74
C LYS A 229 -29.87 7.78 -1.75
N MET A 230 -28.77 7.85 -0.99
CA MET A 230 -27.80 6.76 -0.84
C MET A 230 -28.33 5.70 0.14
N ASN A 231 -29.49 5.11 -0.17
CA ASN A 231 -30.19 4.25 0.77
C ASN A 231 -29.54 2.87 0.93
N ALA A 232 -28.74 2.41 -0.05
CA ALA A 232 -28.01 1.16 0.08
C ALA A 232 -26.86 1.33 1.09
N TYR A 233 -26.14 2.45 1.02
CA TYR A 233 -25.15 2.82 2.02
C TYR A 233 -25.80 2.98 3.41
N LEU A 234 -26.85 3.81 3.53
CA LEU A 234 -27.52 4.04 4.82
C LEU A 234 -28.06 2.74 5.44
N ALA A 235 -28.55 1.81 4.63
CA ALA A 235 -29.04 0.53 5.12
C ALA A 235 -27.96 -0.31 5.80
N VAL A 236 -26.72 -0.28 5.30
CA VAL A 236 -25.59 -1.00 5.92
C VAL A 236 -25.28 -0.46 7.31
N GLY A 237 -25.24 0.86 7.46
CA GLY A 237 -24.81 1.49 8.71
C GLY A 237 -25.88 1.60 9.80
N ARG A 238 -27.18 1.52 9.45
CA ARG A 238 -28.28 1.82 10.38
C ARG A 238 -28.34 0.92 11.62
N GLY A 239 -27.67 -0.23 11.59
CA GLY A 239 -27.55 -1.15 12.73
C GLY A 239 -26.47 -0.75 13.75
N SER A 240 -25.57 0.17 13.40
CA SER A 240 -24.56 0.68 14.32
C SER A 240 -25.01 1.97 15.02
N GLN A 241 -24.44 2.21 16.20
CA GLN A 241 -24.51 3.51 16.88
C GLN A 241 -23.51 4.52 16.29
N ASN A 242 -22.51 4.05 15.54
CA ASN A 242 -21.57 4.91 14.83
C ASN A 242 -22.21 5.38 13.51
N GLU A 243 -22.28 6.70 13.32
CA GLU A 243 -22.81 7.31 12.10
C GLU A 243 -22.04 6.88 10.84
N SER A 244 -22.75 6.64 9.74
CA SER A 244 -22.15 6.48 8.42
C SER A 244 -21.66 7.82 7.86
N ILE A 245 -20.38 7.89 7.48
CA ILE A 245 -19.77 9.13 6.99
C ILE A 245 -18.94 8.88 5.74
N MET A 246 -19.33 9.53 4.64
CA MET A 246 -18.54 9.55 3.42
C MET A 246 -17.62 10.76 3.40
N THR A 247 -16.31 10.54 3.28
CA THR A 247 -15.32 11.61 3.19
C THR A 247 -14.81 11.75 1.76
N VAL A 248 -14.88 12.97 1.23
CA VAL A 248 -14.46 13.35 -0.12
C VAL A 248 -13.23 14.24 -0.01
N MET A 249 -12.13 13.85 -0.66
CA MET A 249 -10.87 14.60 -0.74
C MET A 249 -10.62 14.98 -2.19
N GLU A 250 -10.62 16.27 -2.50
CA GLU A 250 -10.41 16.81 -3.85
C GLU A 250 -9.01 17.42 -3.95
N TYR A 251 -8.17 16.87 -4.84
CA TYR A 251 -6.85 17.38 -5.19
C TYR A 251 -6.87 18.01 -6.59
N GLN A 252 -6.43 19.27 -6.70
CA GLN A 252 -6.35 20.00 -7.97
C GLN A 252 -4.88 20.30 -8.34
N GLY A 253 -4.18 19.31 -8.88
CA GLY A 253 -2.78 19.45 -9.32
C GLY A 253 -2.60 19.76 -10.81
N ALA A 254 -3.63 19.56 -11.64
CA ALA A 254 -3.52 19.81 -13.07
C ALA A 254 -3.41 21.31 -13.39
N LYS A 255 -2.68 21.65 -14.46
CA LYS A 255 -2.62 23.02 -15.00
C LYS A 255 -4.00 23.53 -15.39
N ASP A 256 -4.79 22.69 -16.05
CA ASP A 256 -6.21 22.94 -16.30
C ASP A 256 -7.05 22.37 -15.16
N LYS A 257 -7.65 23.26 -14.36
CA LYS A 257 -8.53 22.86 -13.25
C LYS A 257 -9.79 22.12 -13.70
N LYS A 258 -10.15 22.19 -14.98
CA LYS A 258 -11.28 21.46 -15.57
C LYS A 258 -10.89 20.10 -16.15
N ALA A 259 -9.61 19.73 -16.14
CA ALA A 259 -9.18 18.41 -16.57
C ALA A 259 -9.90 17.32 -15.77
N GLN A 260 -10.41 16.31 -16.48
CA GLN A 260 -11.16 15.21 -15.86
C GLN A 260 -10.31 14.53 -14.78
N PRO A 261 -10.87 14.31 -13.57
CA PRO A 261 -10.11 13.75 -12.47
C PRO A 261 -9.98 12.22 -12.56
N TYR A 262 -8.92 11.70 -11.95
CA TYR A 262 -8.82 10.29 -11.57
C TYR A 262 -9.47 10.11 -10.20
N VAL A 263 -10.44 9.20 -10.08
CA VAL A 263 -11.20 8.99 -8.84
C VAL A 263 -10.81 7.67 -8.21
N LEU A 264 -10.56 7.68 -6.90
CA LEU A 264 -10.31 6.50 -6.09
C LEU A 264 -11.44 6.37 -5.05
N VAL A 265 -12.07 5.19 -4.95
CA VAL A 265 -13.18 4.93 -4.02
C VAL A 265 -12.84 3.77 -3.09
N GLY A 266 -12.64 4.06 -1.80
CA GLY A 266 -12.22 3.06 -0.82
C GLY A 266 -13.37 2.56 0.04
N LYS A 267 -13.57 1.24 0.10
CA LYS A 267 -14.42 0.57 1.09
C LYS A 267 -13.92 0.92 2.50
N GLY A 268 -14.80 1.47 3.34
CA GLY A 268 -14.47 1.98 4.68
C GLY A 268 -15.27 1.33 5.79
N LEU A 269 -15.46 0.00 5.76
CA LEU A 269 -16.16 -0.72 6.83
C LEU A 269 -15.25 -0.84 8.05
N THR A 270 -15.48 0.01 9.05
CA THR A 270 -14.59 0.12 10.22
C THR A 270 -14.66 -1.08 11.15
N PHE A 271 -15.77 -1.79 11.10
CA PHE A 271 -15.92 -3.14 11.58
C PHE A 271 -17.00 -3.83 10.77
N ASP A 272 -16.77 -5.10 10.45
CA ASP A 272 -17.74 -5.92 9.76
C ASP A 272 -17.99 -7.20 10.55
N SER A 273 -19.13 -7.22 11.26
CA SER A 273 -19.62 -8.41 11.95
C SER A 273 -20.41 -9.35 11.03
N GLY A 274 -20.71 -8.90 9.80
CA GLY A 274 -21.68 -9.50 8.88
C GLY A 274 -23.13 -9.06 9.10
N GLY A 275 -23.42 -8.27 10.13
CA GLY A 275 -24.79 -7.84 10.44
C GLY A 275 -25.66 -9.02 10.91
N ILE A 276 -26.89 -9.11 10.42
CA ILE A 276 -27.81 -10.23 10.74
C ILE A 276 -27.27 -11.57 10.21
N SER A 277 -26.64 -11.57 9.04
CA SER A 277 -25.85 -12.68 8.49
C SER A 277 -24.48 -12.77 9.19
N ILE A 278 -24.50 -12.95 10.51
CA ILE A 278 -23.34 -12.81 11.39
C ILE A 278 -22.19 -13.77 11.02
N LYS A 279 -20.96 -13.25 11.03
CA LYS A 279 -19.74 -14.04 10.84
C LYS A 279 -19.49 -14.98 12.03
N PRO A 280 -18.76 -16.10 11.83
CA PRO A 280 -18.24 -16.90 12.93
C PRO A 280 -17.29 -16.09 13.83
N SER A 281 -17.20 -16.45 15.12
CA SER A 281 -16.34 -15.75 16.08
C SER A 281 -14.84 -15.83 15.74
N ALA A 282 -14.41 -16.92 15.11
CA ALA A 282 -13.00 -17.15 14.80
C ALA A 282 -12.48 -16.13 13.77
N GLY A 283 -11.49 -15.33 14.16
CA GLY A 283 -10.86 -14.34 13.28
C GLY A 283 -11.67 -13.07 13.03
N MET A 284 -12.84 -12.90 13.68
CA MET A 284 -13.66 -11.70 13.53
C MET A 284 -12.93 -10.41 13.96
N ASP A 285 -11.95 -10.52 14.84
CA ASP A 285 -11.08 -9.41 15.24
C ASP A 285 -10.18 -8.89 14.10
N GLU A 286 -10.08 -9.62 12.98
CA GLU A 286 -9.44 -9.14 11.75
C GLU A 286 -10.37 -8.27 10.90
N MET A 287 -11.68 -8.25 11.16
CA MET A 287 -12.65 -7.43 10.41
C MET A 287 -12.54 -5.93 10.70
N LYS A 288 -11.67 -5.52 11.63
CA LYS A 288 -11.20 -4.13 11.69
C LYS A 288 -10.42 -3.70 10.43
N TYR A 289 -9.88 -4.65 9.68
CA TYR A 289 -9.19 -4.39 8.41
C TYR A 289 -10.14 -4.17 7.24
N ASP A 290 -11.45 -4.23 7.46
CA ASP A 290 -12.43 -4.12 6.38
C ASP A 290 -12.63 -2.67 5.85
N MET A 291 -11.85 -1.74 6.40
CA MET A 291 -11.68 -0.36 5.95
C MET A 291 -10.33 -0.11 5.25
N CYS A 292 -9.55 -1.16 4.93
CA CYS A 292 -8.25 -1.01 4.27
C CYS A 292 -8.35 -0.33 2.89
N GLY A 293 -9.49 -0.42 2.21
CA GLY A 293 -9.76 0.32 0.98
C GLY A 293 -9.73 1.83 1.20
N ALA A 294 -10.48 2.32 2.19
CA ALA A 294 -10.48 3.72 2.61
C ALA A 294 -9.10 4.16 3.14
N ALA A 295 -8.42 3.32 3.92
CA ALA A 295 -7.06 3.60 4.37
C ALA A 295 -6.09 3.77 3.20
N THR A 296 -6.21 2.93 2.16
CA THR A 296 -5.41 3.03 0.94
C THR A 296 -5.68 4.36 0.23
N VAL A 297 -6.94 4.75 0.08
CA VAL A 297 -7.30 6.05 -0.52
C VAL A 297 -6.66 7.20 0.26
N TYR A 298 -6.70 7.16 1.59
CA TYR A 298 -6.00 8.15 2.42
C TYR A 298 -4.50 8.22 2.09
N GLY A 299 -3.80 7.08 2.10
CA GLY A 299 -2.37 7.03 1.82
C GLY A 299 -2.02 7.53 0.43
N VAL A 300 -2.81 7.17 -0.59
CA VAL A 300 -2.59 7.65 -1.96
C VAL A 300 -2.82 9.16 -2.04
N MET A 301 -3.89 9.71 -1.43
CA MET A 301 -4.14 11.15 -1.43
C MET A 301 -3.05 11.94 -0.70
N GLN A 302 -2.49 11.40 0.39
CA GLN A 302 -1.31 11.95 1.06
C GLN A 302 -0.13 12.03 0.07
N ALA A 303 0.22 10.91 -0.57
CA ALA A 303 1.34 10.86 -1.50
C ALA A 303 1.14 11.77 -2.72
N VAL A 304 -0.07 11.84 -3.27
CA VAL A 304 -0.40 12.71 -4.40
C VAL A 304 -0.15 14.19 -4.06
N ALA A 305 -0.55 14.62 -2.86
CA ALA A 305 -0.33 15.99 -2.40
C ALA A 305 1.16 16.28 -2.13
N GLU A 306 1.88 15.34 -1.51
CA GLU A 306 3.32 15.47 -1.22
C GLU A 306 4.19 15.45 -2.50
N LEU A 307 3.86 14.58 -3.46
CA LEU A 307 4.52 14.48 -4.77
C LEU A 307 4.16 15.64 -5.70
N LYS A 308 3.08 16.37 -5.41
CA LYS A 308 2.53 17.46 -6.23
C LYS A 308 2.27 17.01 -7.67
N LEU A 309 1.59 15.86 -7.84
CA LEU A 309 1.35 15.29 -9.17
C LEU A 309 0.56 16.27 -10.06
N PRO A 310 0.91 16.42 -11.34
CA PRO A 310 0.30 17.43 -12.22
C PRO A 310 -1.07 16.99 -12.80
N ILE A 311 -1.90 16.33 -11.99
CA ILE A 311 -3.21 15.78 -12.36
C ILE A 311 -4.27 16.11 -11.30
N ASN A 312 -5.55 16.00 -11.65
CA ASN A 312 -6.64 16.12 -10.68
C ASN A 312 -6.98 14.73 -10.13
N VAL A 313 -7.09 14.61 -8.81
CA VAL A 313 -7.41 13.34 -8.15
C VAL A 313 -8.50 13.56 -7.11
N ILE A 314 -9.47 12.64 -7.04
CA ILE A 314 -10.51 12.65 -6.01
C ILE A 314 -10.43 11.33 -5.25
N GLY A 315 -10.30 11.41 -3.93
CA GLY A 315 -10.34 10.26 -3.04
C GLY A 315 -11.64 10.22 -2.24
N ILE A 316 -12.35 9.11 -2.28
CA ILE A 316 -13.54 8.83 -1.47
C ILE A 316 -13.20 7.78 -0.43
N MET A 317 -13.45 8.07 0.84
CA MET A 317 -13.50 7.09 1.92
C MET A 317 -14.96 6.89 2.32
N ALA A 318 -15.53 5.73 1.98
CA ALA A 318 -16.92 5.41 2.29
C ALA A 318 -17.01 4.70 3.66
N GLY A 319 -16.94 5.51 4.73
CA GLY A 319 -16.92 5.06 6.12
C GLY A 319 -18.29 4.56 6.62
N CYS A 320 -18.34 3.35 7.13
CA CYS A 320 -19.56 2.72 7.67
C CYS A 320 -19.18 1.64 8.69
N GLU A 321 -20.13 1.12 9.46
CA GLU A 321 -19.93 -0.03 10.35
C GLU A 321 -21.13 -0.99 10.23
N ASN A 322 -20.86 -2.29 10.04
CA ASN A 322 -21.89 -3.30 9.84
C ASN A 322 -22.08 -4.12 11.12
N MET A 323 -23.21 -3.89 11.80
CA MET A 323 -23.51 -4.43 13.13
C MET A 323 -24.91 -5.06 13.17
N PRO A 324 -25.10 -6.20 13.89
CA PRO A 324 -26.44 -6.67 14.21
C PRO A 324 -27.06 -5.80 15.32
N ASP A 325 -28.31 -5.41 15.10
CA ASP A 325 -29.15 -4.63 16.00
C ASP A 325 -30.62 -4.77 15.58
N GLY A 326 -31.56 -4.40 16.46
CA GLY A 326 -33.00 -4.36 16.13
C GLY A 326 -33.34 -3.44 14.95
N ASN A 327 -32.51 -2.42 14.68
CA ASN A 327 -32.67 -1.52 13.54
C ASN A 327 -31.96 -2.02 12.26
N SER A 328 -31.24 -3.13 12.29
CA SER A 328 -30.43 -3.59 11.16
C SER A 328 -31.23 -3.89 9.90
N TYR A 329 -30.56 -3.79 8.75
CA TYR A 329 -31.06 -4.38 7.51
C TYR A 329 -30.93 -5.90 7.52
N ARG A 330 -31.79 -6.56 6.73
CA ARG A 330 -32.03 -8.00 6.84
C ARG A 330 -31.94 -8.67 5.46
N PRO A 331 -31.59 -9.97 5.42
CA PRO A 331 -31.87 -10.79 4.25
C PRO A 331 -33.36 -10.70 3.87
N GLY A 332 -33.64 -10.44 2.60
CA GLY A 332 -34.97 -10.18 2.03
C GLY A 332 -35.36 -8.70 1.93
N ASP A 333 -34.64 -7.77 2.58
CA ASP A 333 -34.89 -6.34 2.38
C ASP A 333 -34.56 -5.95 0.92
N ILE A 334 -35.40 -5.12 0.29
CA ILE A 334 -35.15 -4.53 -1.02
C ILE A 334 -34.78 -3.06 -0.83
N LEU A 335 -33.61 -2.67 -1.33
CA LEU A 335 -33.04 -1.33 -1.18
C LEU A 335 -33.06 -0.59 -2.52
N THR A 336 -33.46 0.69 -2.52
CA THR A 336 -33.31 1.55 -3.70
C THR A 336 -32.02 2.35 -3.60
N THR A 337 -31.06 2.05 -4.46
CA THR A 337 -29.75 2.72 -4.51
C THR A 337 -29.88 4.18 -4.98
N MET A 338 -28.79 4.96 -4.86
CA MET A 338 -28.69 6.32 -5.40
C MET A 338 -28.97 6.36 -6.91
N SER A 339 -28.62 5.29 -7.64
CA SER A 339 -28.86 5.18 -9.09
C SER A 339 -30.34 4.99 -9.45
N GLY A 340 -31.18 4.62 -8.47
CA GLY A 340 -32.56 4.17 -8.67
C GLY A 340 -32.68 2.65 -8.82
N THR A 341 -31.58 1.92 -9.08
CA THR A 341 -31.56 0.46 -9.13
C THR A 341 -31.99 -0.14 -7.79
N THR A 342 -32.87 -1.14 -7.84
CA THR A 342 -33.34 -1.88 -6.67
C THR A 342 -32.48 -3.13 -6.44
N VAL A 343 -32.09 -3.35 -5.18
CA VAL A 343 -31.22 -4.46 -4.78
C VAL A 343 -31.91 -5.29 -3.71
N GLU A 344 -32.14 -6.56 -3.99
CA GLU A 344 -32.53 -7.55 -2.99
C GLU A 344 -31.29 -7.96 -2.18
N VAL A 345 -31.33 -7.72 -0.88
CA VAL A 345 -30.27 -8.13 0.05
C VAL A 345 -30.51 -9.59 0.41
N ILE A 346 -29.69 -10.51 -0.09
CA ILE A 346 -29.79 -11.92 0.31
C ILE A 346 -28.79 -12.29 1.42
N ASN A 347 -27.76 -11.47 1.62
CA ASN A 347 -26.75 -11.65 2.65
C ASN A 347 -26.22 -10.30 3.14
N THR A 348 -26.33 -10.01 4.44
CA THR A 348 -25.86 -8.73 5.03
C THR A 348 -24.35 -8.71 5.29
N ASP A 349 -23.64 -9.82 5.02
CA ASP A 349 -22.18 -9.93 4.97
C ASP A 349 -21.61 -9.62 3.57
N ALA A 350 -22.48 -9.21 2.65
CA ALA A 350 -22.13 -8.66 1.35
C ALA A 350 -22.45 -7.15 1.32
N GLU A 351 -22.06 -6.45 2.39
CA GLU A 351 -22.33 -5.05 2.69
C GLU A 351 -21.43 -4.08 1.91
N GLY A 352 -20.15 -4.43 1.73
CA GLY A 352 -19.16 -3.51 1.17
C GLY A 352 -19.55 -3.02 -0.22
N ARG A 353 -20.14 -3.90 -1.04
CA ARG A 353 -20.63 -3.54 -2.38
C ARG A 353 -21.87 -2.63 -2.34
N LEU A 354 -22.70 -2.71 -1.30
CA LEU A 354 -23.87 -1.84 -1.11
C LEU A 354 -23.44 -0.41 -0.73
N VAL A 355 -22.38 -0.28 0.06
CA VAL A 355 -21.76 1.03 0.33
C VAL A 355 -21.10 1.58 -0.94
N LEU A 356 -20.36 0.75 -1.65
CA LEU A 356 -19.63 1.15 -2.86
C LEU A 356 -20.56 1.54 -4.02
N CYS A 357 -21.69 0.87 -4.25
CA CYS A 357 -22.56 1.19 -5.39
C CYS A 357 -23.10 2.62 -5.34
N ASP A 358 -23.47 3.09 -4.15
CA ASP A 358 -23.91 4.47 -3.97
C ASP A 358 -22.73 5.44 -4.13
N ALA A 359 -21.54 5.12 -3.59
CA ALA A 359 -20.33 5.94 -3.79
C ALA A 359 -19.90 6.02 -5.26
N LEU A 360 -20.00 4.92 -6.01
CA LEU A 360 -19.74 4.83 -7.45
C LEU A 360 -20.74 5.66 -8.26
N THR A 361 -22.00 5.67 -7.86
CA THR A 361 -23.01 6.56 -8.44
C THR A 361 -22.71 8.02 -8.11
N TYR A 362 -22.31 8.31 -6.87
CA TYR A 362 -22.02 9.68 -6.41
C TYR A 362 -20.92 10.35 -7.25
N VAL A 363 -19.87 9.62 -7.60
CA VAL A 363 -18.70 10.18 -8.29
C VAL A 363 -18.93 10.51 -9.77
N GLU A 364 -20.05 10.08 -10.36
CA GLU A 364 -20.47 10.48 -11.71
C GLU A 364 -20.48 12.01 -11.89
N ARG A 365 -20.83 12.75 -10.82
CA ARG A 365 -20.88 14.22 -10.82
C ARG A 365 -19.57 14.91 -11.20
N TYR A 366 -18.44 14.20 -11.08
CA TYR A 366 -17.11 14.72 -11.38
C TYR A 366 -16.70 14.51 -12.84
N ASN A 367 -17.52 13.83 -13.66
CA ASN A 367 -17.18 13.45 -15.04
C ASN A 367 -15.75 12.85 -15.13
N PRO A 368 -15.49 11.76 -14.42
CA PRO A 368 -14.13 11.26 -14.18
C PRO A 368 -13.48 10.69 -15.43
N LYS A 369 -12.15 10.79 -15.52
CA LYS A 369 -11.36 10.12 -16.55
C LYS A 369 -11.33 8.62 -16.32
N THR A 370 -11.06 8.21 -15.08
CA THR A 370 -11.16 6.83 -14.60
C THR A 370 -11.66 6.81 -13.16
N VAL A 371 -12.36 5.75 -12.78
CA VAL A 371 -12.75 5.45 -11.40
C VAL A 371 -12.15 4.11 -11.00
N ILE A 372 -11.44 4.06 -9.87
CA ILE A 372 -10.89 2.83 -9.33
C ILE A 372 -11.44 2.66 -7.92
N ASP A 373 -12.21 1.61 -7.68
CA ASP A 373 -12.59 1.25 -6.31
C ASP A 373 -11.64 0.21 -5.71
N ILE A 374 -11.45 0.30 -4.39
CA ILE A 374 -10.49 -0.50 -3.62
C ILE A 374 -11.23 -1.07 -2.42
N ALA A 375 -11.30 -2.40 -2.32
CA ALA A 375 -12.09 -3.03 -1.28
C ALA A 375 -11.55 -4.38 -0.83
N THR A 376 -11.57 -4.62 0.47
CA THR A 376 -11.50 -5.96 1.08
C THR A 376 -12.87 -6.62 0.87
N LEU A 377 -13.13 -7.10 -0.34
CA LEU A 377 -14.51 -7.35 -0.76
C LEU A 377 -14.92 -8.81 -0.61
N THR A 378 -14.06 -9.75 -0.97
CA THR A 378 -14.47 -11.17 -0.99
C THR A 378 -13.42 -12.12 -0.42
N GLY A 379 -13.88 -13.04 0.44
CA GLY A 379 -13.08 -14.21 0.82
C GLY A 379 -12.74 -15.11 -0.40
N ALA A 380 -13.58 -15.08 -1.44
CA ALA A 380 -13.32 -15.79 -2.69
C ALA A 380 -12.03 -15.32 -3.40
N CYS A 381 -11.64 -14.04 -3.27
CA CYS A 381 -10.42 -13.54 -3.89
C CYS A 381 -9.18 -14.12 -3.20
N ILE A 382 -9.27 -14.36 -1.88
CA ILE A 382 -8.22 -15.04 -1.12
C ILE A 382 -8.06 -16.48 -1.61
N VAL A 383 -9.16 -17.19 -1.84
CA VAL A 383 -9.14 -18.56 -2.36
C VAL A 383 -8.52 -18.61 -3.76
N ALA A 384 -8.83 -17.63 -4.62
CA ALA A 384 -8.37 -17.59 -6.00
C ALA A 384 -6.90 -17.15 -6.16
N LEU A 385 -6.47 -16.11 -5.44
CA LEU A 385 -5.19 -15.42 -5.68
C LEU A 385 -4.25 -15.40 -4.47
N GLY A 386 -4.69 -15.97 -3.33
CA GLY A 386 -3.93 -16.03 -2.10
C GLY A 386 -3.61 -14.65 -1.52
N HIS A 387 -2.50 -14.57 -0.79
CA HIS A 387 -2.06 -13.33 -0.13
C HIS A 387 -1.01 -12.54 -0.93
N HIS A 388 -0.87 -12.86 -2.21
CA HIS A 388 0.21 -12.35 -3.05
C HIS A 388 -0.28 -11.37 -4.11
N TYR A 389 -1.41 -11.66 -4.77
CA TYR A 389 -1.96 -10.85 -5.84
C TYR A 389 -3.29 -10.21 -5.43
N THR A 390 -3.43 -8.91 -5.71
CA THR A 390 -4.72 -8.21 -5.69
C THR A 390 -5.51 -8.61 -6.94
N GLY A 391 -6.82 -8.87 -6.81
CA GLY A 391 -7.69 -9.11 -7.95
C GLY A 391 -8.06 -7.82 -8.66
N VAL A 392 -7.95 -7.77 -9.99
CA VAL A 392 -8.34 -6.62 -10.81
C VAL A 392 -9.44 -7.02 -11.76
N MET A 393 -10.57 -6.31 -11.73
CA MET A 393 -11.67 -6.46 -12.69
C MET A 393 -12.07 -5.06 -13.17
N GLY A 394 -12.83 -4.94 -14.25
CA GLY A 394 -13.22 -3.63 -14.76
C GLY A 394 -14.05 -3.69 -16.03
N ASN A 395 -14.51 -2.53 -16.49
CA ASN A 395 -15.26 -2.37 -17.74
C ASN A 395 -14.39 -1.83 -18.89
N ASN A 396 -13.07 -1.68 -18.66
CA ASN A 396 -12.14 -1.11 -19.61
C ASN A 396 -10.79 -1.85 -19.59
N ASP A 397 -10.51 -2.61 -20.66
CA ASP A 397 -9.29 -3.44 -20.76
C ASP A 397 -8.00 -2.63 -20.70
N LYS A 398 -8.01 -1.40 -21.24
CA LYS A 398 -6.83 -0.53 -21.22
C LYS A 398 -6.49 -0.11 -19.79
N LEU A 399 -7.48 0.28 -18.99
CA LEU A 399 -7.32 0.63 -17.59
C LEU A 399 -6.80 -0.58 -16.78
N ILE A 400 -7.39 -1.77 -16.99
CA ILE A 400 -6.96 -3.00 -16.33
C ILE A 400 -5.49 -3.30 -16.65
N ALA A 401 -5.11 -3.22 -17.94
CA ALA A 401 -3.73 -3.46 -18.37
C ALA A 401 -2.75 -2.44 -17.77
N GLN A 402 -3.13 -1.16 -17.69
CA GLN A 402 -2.33 -0.12 -17.04
C GLN A 402 -2.12 -0.43 -15.56
N LEU A 403 -3.17 -0.82 -14.85
CA LEU A 403 -3.09 -1.18 -13.43
C LEU A 403 -2.19 -2.39 -13.20
N VAL A 404 -2.33 -3.46 -13.98
CA VAL A 404 -1.45 -4.63 -13.88
C VAL A 404 0.02 -4.26 -14.18
N ALA A 405 0.27 -3.42 -15.18
CA ALA A 405 1.62 -2.93 -15.49
C ALA A 405 2.21 -2.11 -14.34
N SER A 406 1.45 -1.18 -13.76
CA SER A 406 1.88 -0.38 -12.60
C SER A 406 2.11 -1.26 -11.36
N SER A 407 1.30 -2.31 -11.18
CA SER A 407 1.46 -3.31 -10.10
C SER A 407 2.83 -4.01 -10.18
N ASN A 408 3.26 -4.35 -11.40
CA ASN A 408 4.55 -5.01 -11.65
C ASN A 408 5.72 -4.05 -11.44
N LYS A 409 5.62 -2.80 -11.93
CA LYS A 409 6.64 -1.76 -11.71
C LYS A 409 6.82 -1.46 -10.21
N ALA A 410 5.73 -1.36 -9.46
CA ALA A 410 5.76 -1.05 -8.02
C ALA A 410 6.15 -2.26 -7.14
N GLY A 411 6.18 -3.48 -7.68
CA GLY A 411 6.36 -4.70 -6.88
C GLY A 411 5.17 -5.03 -5.97
N ASP A 412 4.01 -4.43 -6.25
CA ASP A 412 2.76 -4.56 -5.52
C ASP A 412 1.75 -5.27 -6.43
N LYS A 413 1.91 -6.58 -6.56
CA LYS A 413 1.38 -7.36 -7.68
C LYS A 413 -0.14 -7.47 -7.67
N ALA A 414 -0.72 -7.38 -8.87
CA ALA A 414 -2.13 -7.60 -9.12
C ALA A 414 -2.34 -8.52 -10.34
N TRP A 415 -3.51 -9.15 -10.43
CA TRP A 415 -3.87 -10.07 -11.50
C TRP A 415 -5.30 -9.83 -11.97
N ALA A 416 -5.49 -9.82 -13.29
CA ALA A 416 -6.81 -9.58 -13.88
C ALA A 416 -7.70 -10.84 -13.79
N LEU A 417 -8.96 -10.65 -13.39
CA LEU A 417 -10.03 -11.65 -13.45
C LEU A 417 -11.10 -11.18 -14.46
N PRO A 418 -11.81 -12.11 -15.12
CA PRO A 418 -12.82 -11.75 -16.12
C PRO A 418 -14.08 -11.14 -15.47
N ILE A 419 -14.82 -10.38 -16.25
CA ILE A 419 -16.25 -10.07 -16.03
C ILE A 419 -16.97 -10.50 -17.31
N ASP A 420 -17.96 -11.39 -17.19
CA ASP A 420 -18.74 -11.89 -18.33
C ASP A 420 -20.24 -11.99 -18.01
N SER A 421 -21.05 -12.05 -19.06
CA SER A 421 -22.51 -12.15 -19.04
C SER A 421 -23.01 -13.35 -18.25
N GLU A 422 -22.33 -14.50 -18.27
CA GLU A 422 -22.73 -15.69 -17.51
C GLU A 422 -22.66 -15.45 -16.00
N PHE A 423 -21.73 -14.62 -15.53
CA PHE A 423 -21.66 -14.23 -14.11
C PHE A 423 -22.71 -13.16 -13.77
N GLN A 424 -23.12 -12.33 -14.74
CA GLN A 424 -24.20 -11.37 -14.57
C GLN A 424 -25.56 -12.05 -14.35
N GLU A 425 -25.78 -13.22 -14.96
CA GLU A 425 -26.99 -14.01 -14.74
C GLU A 425 -27.14 -14.47 -13.28
N GLN A 426 -26.03 -14.70 -12.58
CA GLN A 426 -26.02 -15.16 -11.18
C GLN A 426 -26.49 -14.09 -10.19
N ILE A 427 -26.49 -12.81 -10.60
CA ILE A 427 -26.95 -11.71 -9.74
C ILE A 427 -28.36 -11.23 -10.08
N LYS A 428 -29.12 -11.97 -10.90
CA LYS A 428 -30.53 -11.66 -11.14
C LYS A 428 -31.37 -11.91 -9.90
N SER A 429 -32.28 -10.99 -9.60
CA SER A 429 -33.33 -11.17 -8.58
C SER A 429 -34.67 -11.49 -9.25
N THR A 430 -35.55 -12.17 -8.52
CA THR A 430 -36.95 -12.41 -8.92
C THR A 430 -37.90 -11.29 -8.50
N CYS A 431 -37.47 -10.38 -7.62
CA CYS A 431 -38.32 -9.35 -7.01
C CYS A 431 -37.68 -7.95 -6.96
N ALA A 432 -36.40 -7.82 -7.33
CA ALA A 432 -35.68 -6.56 -7.52
C ALA A 432 -34.89 -6.61 -8.85
N ASP A 433 -34.15 -5.55 -9.19
CA ASP A 433 -33.33 -5.54 -10.40
C ASP A 433 -32.14 -6.51 -10.30
N ILE A 434 -31.50 -6.59 -9.13
CA ILE A 434 -30.36 -7.50 -8.85
C ILE A 434 -30.38 -8.00 -7.39
N VAL A 435 -29.72 -9.14 -7.12
CA VAL A 435 -29.36 -9.58 -5.76
C VAL A 435 -27.96 -9.10 -5.39
N ASN A 436 -27.72 -8.84 -4.10
CA ASN A 436 -26.38 -8.40 -3.66
C ASN A 436 -25.33 -9.53 -3.61
N ALA A 437 -25.69 -10.81 -3.67
CA ALA A 437 -24.73 -11.91 -3.73
C ALA A 437 -25.12 -12.98 -4.76
N GLY A 438 -24.17 -13.47 -5.55
CA GLY A 438 -24.40 -14.46 -6.61
C GLY A 438 -24.13 -15.91 -6.21
N GLY A 439 -24.07 -16.20 -4.91
CA GLY A 439 -23.66 -17.52 -4.39
C GLY A 439 -22.14 -17.66 -4.21
N ARG A 440 -21.69 -18.90 -3.95
CA ARG A 440 -20.29 -19.21 -3.59
C ARG A 440 -19.35 -19.20 -4.80
N ASP A 441 -19.79 -19.80 -5.89
CA ASP A 441 -18.94 -20.08 -7.05
C ASP A 441 -18.73 -18.78 -7.86
N GLY A 442 -17.48 -18.43 -8.15
CA GLY A 442 -17.17 -17.16 -8.81
C GLY A 442 -17.42 -15.92 -7.95
N GLY A 443 -17.48 -16.04 -6.61
CA GLY A 443 -17.88 -14.95 -5.69
C GLY A 443 -17.15 -13.62 -5.87
N THR A 444 -15.86 -13.62 -6.25
CA THR A 444 -15.11 -12.39 -6.57
C THR A 444 -15.63 -11.72 -7.85
N ILE A 445 -15.90 -12.52 -8.88
CA ILE A 445 -16.36 -12.04 -10.18
C ILE A 445 -17.79 -11.54 -10.07
N THR A 446 -18.69 -12.24 -9.36
CA THR A 446 -20.07 -11.78 -9.17
C THR A 446 -20.16 -10.52 -8.32
N ALA A 447 -19.24 -10.31 -7.37
CA ALA A 447 -19.10 -9.03 -6.66
C ALA A 447 -18.73 -7.89 -7.61
N ALA A 448 -17.78 -8.11 -8.52
CA ALA A 448 -17.44 -7.14 -9.55
C ALA A 448 -18.58 -6.92 -10.56
N CYS A 449 -19.33 -7.97 -10.90
CA CYS A 449 -20.54 -7.86 -11.73
C CYS A 449 -21.58 -6.95 -11.07
N PHE A 450 -21.81 -7.11 -9.75
CA PHE A 450 -22.69 -6.22 -8.99
C PHE A 450 -22.21 -4.76 -9.09
N LEU A 451 -20.94 -4.50 -8.81
CA LEU A 451 -20.38 -3.14 -8.87
C LEU A 451 -20.46 -2.53 -10.27
N SER A 452 -20.25 -3.34 -11.32
CA SER A 452 -20.27 -2.87 -12.71
C SER A 452 -21.60 -2.24 -13.15
N ARG A 453 -22.71 -2.58 -12.48
CA ARG A 453 -24.04 -1.98 -12.73
C ARG A 453 -24.11 -0.50 -12.37
N PHE A 454 -23.14 0.01 -11.62
CA PHE A 454 -23.11 1.38 -11.13
C PHE A 454 -21.98 2.20 -11.76
N THR A 455 -21.33 1.69 -12.82
CA THR A 455 -20.10 2.27 -13.40
C THR A 455 -20.15 2.44 -14.92
N GLU A 456 -21.31 2.29 -15.55
CA GLU A 456 -21.48 2.33 -17.01
C GLU A 456 -21.10 3.67 -17.65
N LYS A 457 -21.10 4.77 -16.88
CA LYS A 457 -20.87 6.13 -17.41
C LYS A 457 -19.39 6.55 -17.46
N TYR A 458 -18.45 5.70 -17.03
CA TYR A 458 -17.04 6.02 -16.99
C TYR A 458 -16.16 4.77 -17.09
N GLN A 459 -14.86 4.97 -17.35
CA GLN A 459 -13.87 3.89 -17.30
C GLN A 459 -13.64 3.48 -15.85
N TRP A 460 -13.82 2.20 -15.55
CA TRP A 460 -13.82 1.70 -14.19
C TRP A 460 -12.99 0.42 -14.03
N ALA A 461 -12.33 0.33 -12.87
CA ALA A 461 -11.73 -0.88 -12.38
C ALA A 461 -12.00 -1.07 -10.88
N HIS A 462 -12.08 -2.33 -10.47
CA HIS A 462 -12.22 -2.78 -9.09
C HIS A 462 -10.96 -3.53 -8.66
N LEU A 463 -10.43 -3.17 -7.49
CA LEU A 463 -9.33 -3.85 -6.82
C LEU A 463 -9.87 -4.62 -5.59
N ASP A 464 -9.97 -5.94 -5.70
CA ASP A 464 -10.25 -6.81 -4.54
C ASP A 464 -8.94 -7.10 -3.80
N ILE A 465 -8.80 -6.45 -2.64
CA ILE A 465 -7.60 -6.47 -1.81
C ILE A 465 -7.74 -7.36 -0.58
N ALA A 466 -8.80 -8.16 -0.48
CA ALA A 466 -9.08 -9.02 0.67
C ALA A 466 -7.90 -9.93 1.05
N GLY A 467 -7.14 -10.45 0.07
CA GLY A 467 -5.96 -11.27 0.33
C GLY A 467 -4.70 -10.48 0.67
N THR A 468 -4.60 -9.23 0.24
CA THR A 468 -3.34 -8.48 0.23
C THR A 468 -3.25 -7.36 1.25
N ALA A 469 -4.38 -6.91 1.79
CA ALA A 469 -4.48 -5.74 2.65
C ALA A 469 -3.92 -5.94 4.07
N TRP A 470 -3.96 -7.17 4.59
CA TRP A 470 -3.37 -7.51 5.89
C TRP A 470 -2.75 -8.91 5.89
N LYS A 471 -2.01 -9.21 6.95
CA LYS A 471 -1.53 -10.54 7.31
C LYS A 471 -2.23 -11.00 8.58
N SER A 472 -2.40 -12.31 8.73
CA SER A 472 -2.92 -12.96 9.94
C SER A 472 -1.79 -13.65 10.73
N GLY A 473 -2.13 -14.25 11.88
CA GLY A 473 -1.20 -15.06 12.69
C GLY A 473 -0.08 -14.25 13.36
N GLY A 474 1.12 -14.83 13.51
CA GLY A 474 2.23 -14.21 14.25
C GLY A 474 2.78 -12.90 13.65
N GLN A 475 2.43 -12.59 12.40
CA GLN A 475 2.74 -11.33 11.73
C GLN A 475 1.49 -10.45 11.51
N LYS A 476 0.46 -10.61 12.35
CA LYS A 476 -0.81 -9.90 12.20
C LYS A 476 -0.62 -8.39 12.06
N GLY A 477 -1.16 -7.82 10.99
CA GLY A 477 -1.02 -6.40 10.69
C GLY A 477 -1.39 -6.03 9.26
N ALA A 478 -1.85 -4.80 9.06
CA ALA A 478 -2.05 -4.23 7.74
C ALA A 478 -0.74 -4.17 6.93
N THR A 479 -0.82 -4.37 5.62
CA THR A 479 0.33 -4.30 4.69
C THR A 479 0.50 -2.90 4.07
N GLY A 480 -0.58 -2.12 4.01
CA GLY A 480 -0.63 -0.85 3.29
C GLY A 480 -0.77 -0.98 1.78
N ARG A 481 -1.00 -2.20 1.27
CA ARG A 481 -1.29 -2.44 -0.15
C ARG A 481 -2.75 -2.05 -0.47
N PRO A 482 -3.07 -1.53 -1.68
CA PRO A 482 -2.19 -1.37 -2.84
C PRO A 482 -1.65 0.07 -3.07
N VAL A 483 -1.22 0.78 -2.02
CA VAL A 483 -0.78 2.20 -2.11
C VAL A 483 0.33 2.40 -3.14
N ALA A 484 1.34 1.52 -3.17
CA ALA A 484 2.47 1.65 -4.09
C ALA A 484 2.04 1.50 -5.55
N MET A 485 1.19 0.50 -5.85
CA MET A 485 0.62 0.30 -7.18
C MET A 485 -0.18 1.52 -7.66
N LEU A 486 -1.04 2.08 -6.81
CA LEU A 486 -1.90 3.21 -7.18
C LEU A 486 -1.12 4.51 -7.39
N ILE A 487 -0.10 4.77 -6.56
CA ILE A 487 0.80 5.92 -6.79
C ILE A 487 1.53 5.73 -8.12
N GLN A 488 2.05 4.52 -8.41
CA GLN A 488 2.72 4.26 -9.68
C GLN A 488 1.78 4.43 -10.88
N TYR A 489 0.52 3.98 -10.78
CA TYR A 489 -0.50 4.22 -11.80
C TYR A 489 -0.71 5.71 -12.06
N LEU A 490 -0.91 6.51 -11.00
CA LEU A 490 -1.13 7.95 -11.10
C LEU A 490 0.10 8.73 -11.61
N GLN A 491 1.32 8.26 -11.32
CA GLN A 491 2.54 8.84 -11.88
C GLN A 491 2.70 8.55 -13.38
N ASP A 492 2.12 7.45 -13.88
CA ASP A 492 2.16 7.06 -15.30
C ASP A 492 1.13 7.83 -16.18
N GLN A 493 0.33 8.75 -15.58
CA GLN A 493 -0.85 9.38 -16.20
C GLN A 493 -0.65 10.75 -16.85
#